data_AF-A0A2V1BTH1-F1
#
_entry.id   AF-A0A2V1BTH1-F1
#
_cell.length_a   1.000
_cell.length_b   1.000
_cell.length_c   1.000
_cell.angle_alpha   90.00
_cell.angle_beta   90.00
_cell.angle_gamma   90.00
#
_symmetry.space_group_name_H-M   'P 1'
#
loop_
_entity.id
_entity.type
_entity.pdbx_description
1 polymer ?
#
loop_
_entity_poly.entity_id
_entity_poly.type
_entity_poly.pdbx_seq_one_letter_code
_entity_poly.pdbx_strand_id
1 'polypeptide(L)'
;MSGGKVSRFKPLNPDEAWGRLVQASKHIQVLQRLSDAEVQRSFEAVDTLKKVQPSGKIKRYKEFLYDVLRHGRQYVLLCAMGLGQARVLTTTNGGRAELLGIIKANKGNPDIDHPALRPLAIEYQIPESVTGLFILSVHDVASG
;
A
#
# COMPACT_ATOMS: atom_id res chain seq x y z
N MET A 1 -14.03 -16.68 24.91
CA MET A 1 -13.23 -15.54 25.40
C MET A 1 -12.12 -15.28 24.39
N SER A 2 -12.27 -14.27 23.53
CA SER A 2 -11.32 -14.01 22.44
C SER A 2 -10.20 -13.10 22.94
N GLY A 3 -9.02 -13.67 23.16
CA GLY A 3 -7.82 -12.94 23.54
C GLY A 3 -7.39 -12.00 22.43
N GLY A 4 -7.69 -10.70 22.58
CA GLY A 4 -7.20 -9.66 21.70
C GLY A 4 -5.68 -9.59 21.78
N LYS A 5 -4.99 -10.11 20.76
CA LYS A 5 -3.55 -9.85 20.57
C LYS A 5 -3.38 -8.33 20.45
N VAL A 6 -2.89 -7.70 21.51
CA VAL A 6 -2.47 -6.30 21.52
C VAL A 6 -1.38 -6.17 20.45
N SER A 7 -1.62 -5.31 19.46
CA SER A 7 -0.61 -5.06 18.44
C SER A 7 0.63 -4.50 19.12
N ARG A 8 1.80 -5.10 18.89
CA ARG A 8 3.09 -4.58 19.43
C ARG A 8 3.49 -3.25 18.78
N PHE A 9 2.74 -2.77 17.79
CA PHE A 9 3.02 -1.54 17.10
C PHE A 9 2.21 -0.39 17.72
N LYS A 10 2.93 0.63 18.21
CA LYS A 10 2.35 1.93 18.53
C LYS A 10 1.62 2.48 17.29
N PRO A 11 0.43 3.08 17.44
CA PRO A 11 -0.23 3.77 16.34
C PRO A 11 0.73 4.78 15.71
N LEU A 12 0.99 4.59 14.41
CA LEU A 12 1.84 5.45 13.63
C LEU A 12 1.05 6.72 13.30
N ASN A 13 1.55 7.89 13.69
CA ASN A 13 0.93 9.16 13.29
C ASN A 13 1.23 9.45 11.80
N PRO A 14 0.46 10.36 11.16
CA PRO A 14 0.59 10.63 9.72
C PRO A 14 1.95 11.17 9.30
N ASP A 15 2.59 12.01 10.12
CA ASP A 15 3.93 12.57 9.83
C ASP A 15 5.01 11.49 9.85
N GLU A 16 4.97 10.59 10.83
CA GLU A 16 5.86 9.43 10.90
C GLU A 16 5.62 8.47 9.72
N ALA A 17 4.36 8.31 9.30
CA ALA A 17 4.03 7.52 8.13
C ALA A 17 4.57 8.16 6.85
N TRP A 18 4.40 9.47 6.70
CA TRP A 18 4.96 10.24 5.60
C TRP A 18 6.49 10.14 5.54
N GLY A 19 7.17 10.32 6.68
CA GLY A 19 8.62 10.17 6.77
C GLY A 19 9.11 8.79 6.32
N ARG A 20 8.34 7.72 6.60
CA ARG A 20 8.65 6.36 6.12
C ARG A 20 8.48 6.20 4.61
N LEU A 21 7.48 6.86 4.01
CA LEU A 21 7.31 6.86 2.55
C LEU A 21 8.49 7.56 1.87
N VAL A 22 8.89 8.72 2.38
CA VAL A 22 10.06 9.47 1.87
C VAL A 22 11.34 8.63 2.02
N GLN A 23 11.54 7.95 3.16
CA GLN A 23 12.68 7.06 3.35
C GLN A 23 12.67 5.88 2.37
N ALA A 24 11.52 5.23 2.17
CA ALA A 24 11.39 4.13 1.21
C ALA A 24 11.68 4.60 -0.23
N SER A 25 11.22 5.79 -0.61
CA SER A 25 11.51 6.39 -1.92
C SER A 25 13.01 6.65 -2.09
N LYS A 26 13.67 7.24 -1.10
CA LYS A 26 15.13 7.44 -1.09
C LYS A 26 15.91 6.13 -1.18
N HIS A 27 15.44 5.08 -0.50
CA HIS A 27 16.03 3.75 -0.59
C HIS A 27 15.99 3.22 -2.03
N ILE A 28 14.84 3.33 -2.70
CA ILE A 28 14.71 2.96 -4.11
C ILE A 28 15.56 3.85 -5.02
N GLN A 29 15.62 5.15 -4.76
CA GLN A 29 16.44 6.06 -5.56
C GLN A 29 17.92 5.61 -5.57
N VAL A 30 18.43 5.15 -4.43
CA VAL A 30 19.83 4.73 -4.29
C VAL A 30 20.05 3.30 -4.79
N LEU A 31 19.21 2.35 -4.40
CA LEU A 31 19.45 0.92 -4.68
C LEU A 31 18.77 0.40 -5.94
N GLN A 32 17.74 1.09 -6.44
CA GLN A 32 16.94 0.70 -7.61
C GLN A 32 16.31 -0.69 -7.49
N ARG A 33 16.17 -1.23 -6.27
CA ARG A 33 15.60 -2.55 -5.98
C ARG A 33 15.00 -2.59 -4.58
N LEU A 34 14.13 -3.57 -4.35
CA LEU A 34 13.56 -3.85 -3.03
C LEU A 34 14.46 -4.83 -2.25
N SER A 35 14.45 -4.72 -0.93
CA SER A 35 14.91 -5.79 -0.04
C SER A 35 13.88 -6.92 0.05
N ASP A 36 14.29 -8.12 0.48
CA ASP A 36 13.39 -9.29 0.59
C ASP A 36 12.14 -9.00 1.43
N ALA A 37 12.30 -8.23 2.51
CA ALA A 37 11.19 -7.83 3.37
C ALA A 37 10.22 -6.85 2.67
N GLU A 38 10.73 -5.96 1.83
CA GLU A 38 9.93 -5.02 1.02
C GLU A 38 9.23 -5.75 -0.13
N VAL A 39 9.89 -6.73 -0.75
CA VAL A 39 9.30 -7.63 -1.76
C VAL A 39 8.10 -8.36 -1.16
N GLN A 40 8.28 -8.98 0.00
CA GLN A 40 7.20 -9.70 0.69
C GLN A 40 6.00 -8.79 0.99
N ARG A 41 6.23 -7.58 1.51
CA ARG A 41 5.14 -6.60 1.77
C ARG A 41 4.45 -6.15 0.49
N SER A 42 5.19 -6.03 -0.61
CA SER A 42 4.64 -5.65 -1.91
C SER A 42 3.72 -6.74 -2.46
N PHE A 43 4.12 -8.02 -2.35
CA PHE A 43 3.26 -9.14 -2.69
C PHE A 43 2.00 -9.22 -1.80
N GLU A 44 2.15 -9.03 -0.48
CA GLU A 44 1.00 -8.98 0.43
C GLU A 44 -0.01 -7.87 0.05
N ALA A 45 0.49 -6.72 -0.39
CA ALA A 45 -0.35 -5.61 -0.85
C ALA A 45 -1.11 -5.98 -2.15
N VAL A 46 -0.42 -6.61 -3.10
CA VAL A 46 -1.02 -7.05 -4.37
C VAL A 46 -2.08 -8.13 -4.14
N ASP A 47 -1.77 -9.15 -3.34
CA ASP A 47 -2.71 -10.21 -2.98
C ASP A 47 -3.94 -9.64 -2.26
N THR A 48 -3.73 -8.67 -1.37
CA THR A 48 -4.82 -7.98 -0.69
C THR A 48 -5.71 -7.20 -1.66
N LEU A 49 -5.12 -6.50 -2.64
CA LEU A 49 -5.87 -5.75 -3.66
C LEU A 49 -6.68 -6.69 -4.56
N LYS A 50 -6.12 -7.85 -4.93
CA LYS A 50 -6.78 -8.86 -5.78
C LYS A 50 -7.85 -9.67 -5.05
N LYS A 51 -7.82 -9.74 -3.72
CA LYS A 51 -8.75 -10.56 -2.93
C LYS A 51 -10.21 -10.11 -3.09
N VAL A 52 -11.08 -10.96 -3.64
CA VAL A 52 -12.48 -10.62 -3.96
C VAL A 52 -13.30 -10.25 -2.71
N GLN A 53 -13.26 -11.08 -1.65
CA GLN A 53 -14.06 -10.88 -0.44
C GLN A 53 -13.17 -10.82 0.82
N PRO A 54 -12.52 -9.69 1.11
CA PRO A 54 -11.74 -9.55 2.32
C PRO A 54 -12.66 -9.29 3.53
N SER A 55 -12.25 -9.79 4.70
CA SER A 55 -12.97 -9.57 5.95
C SER A 55 -12.05 -8.99 7.04
N GLY A 56 -12.66 -8.35 8.04
CA GLY A 56 -11.99 -7.84 9.23
C GLY A 56 -10.80 -6.91 8.94
N LYS A 57 -9.61 -7.32 9.38
CA LYS A 57 -8.36 -6.54 9.20
C LYS A 57 -7.95 -6.43 7.73
N ILE A 58 -8.09 -7.50 6.95
CA ILE A 58 -7.69 -7.50 5.54
C ILE A 58 -8.55 -6.51 4.75
N LYS A 59 -9.85 -6.42 5.05
CA LYS A 59 -10.76 -5.44 4.43
C LYS A 59 -10.26 -4.01 4.60
N ARG A 60 -9.90 -3.63 5.83
CA ARG A 60 -9.37 -2.29 6.14
C ARG A 60 -8.06 -1.99 5.42
N TYR A 61 -7.17 -2.98 5.31
CA TYR A 61 -5.93 -2.81 4.55
C TYR A 61 -6.22 -2.64 3.06
N LYS A 62 -7.12 -3.46 2.50
CA LYS A 62 -7.55 -3.35 1.10
C LYS A 62 -8.14 -1.98 0.80
N GLU A 63 -9.05 -1.47 1.63
CA GLU A 63 -9.68 -0.15 1.46
C GLU A 63 -8.61 0.95 1.41
N PHE A 64 -7.65 0.94 2.34
CA PHE A 64 -6.54 1.88 2.32
C PHE A 64 -5.71 1.78 1.03
N LEU A 65 -5.30 0.58 0.62
CA LEU A 65 -4.52 0.40 -0.60
C LEU A 65 -5.30 0.83 -1.85
N TYR A 66 -6.61 0.60 -1.86
CA TYR A 66 -7.51 0.98 -2.95
C TYR A 66 -7.59 2.51 -3.06
N ASP A 67 -7.70 3.21 -1.93
CA ASP A 67 -7.69 4.67 -1.91
C ASP A 67 -6.34 5.26 -2.36
N VAL A 68 -5.22 4.64 -1.96
CA VAL A 68 -3.89 5.02 -2.46
C VAL A 68 -3.76 4.74 -3.95
N LEU A 69 -4.28 3.60 -4.44
CA LEU A 69 -4.19 3.21 -5.85
C LEU A 69 -4.91 4.19 -6.78
N ARG A 70 -5.98 4.85 -6.33
CA ARG A 70 -6.63 5.95 -7.07
C ARG A 70 -5.69 7.12 -7.36
N HIS A 71 -4.56 7.20 -6.67
CA HIS A 71 -3.55 8.23 -6.87
C HIS A 71 -2.37 7.76 -7.71
N GLY A 72 -2.08 6.46 -7.74
CA GLY A 72 -1.03 5.86 -8.57
C GLY A 72 -0.44 4.60 -7.94
N ARG A 73 -0.08 3.62 -8.79
CA ARG A 73 0.52 2.34 -8.37
C ARG A 73 1.84 2.50 -7.63
N GLN A 74 2.62 3.53 -7.96
CA GLN A 74 3.88 3.84 -7.28
C GLN A 74 3.68 4.23 -5.81
N TYR A 75 2.56 4.86 -5.48
CA TYR A 75 2.24 5.22 -4.09
C TYR A 75 1.80 4.00 -3.28
N VAL A 76 1.16 3.02 -3.93
CA VAL A 76 0.88 1.71 -3.33
C VAL A 76 2.18 0.98 -2.98
N LEU A 77 3.16 0.98 -3.90
CA LEU A 77 4.49 0.42 -3.66
C LEU A 77 5.14 1.05 -2.43
N LEU A 78 5.20 2.39 -2.37
CA LEU A 78 5.78 3.11 -1.23
C LEU A 78 5.06 2.81 0.09
N CYS A 79 3.73 2.73 0.08
CA CYS A 79 2.95 2.37 1.26
C CYS A 79 3.24 0.93 1.72
N ALA A 80 3.34 -0.01 0.79
CA ALA A 80 3.68 -1.40 1.10
C ALA A 80 5.09 -1.51 1.69
N MET A 81 6.07 -0.88 1.06
CA MET A 81 7.46 -0.84 1.52
C MET A 81 7.62 -0.18 2.89
N GLY A 82 7.18 1.07 3.02
CA GLY A 82 7.44 1.90 4.19
C GLY A 82 6.59 1.53 5.41
N LEU A 83 5.36 1.06 5.17
CA LEU A 83 4.38 0.80 6.24
C LEU A 83 4.08 -0.69 6.39
N GLY A 84 3.82 -1.38 5.28
CA GLY A 84 3.28 -2.73 5.28
C GLY A 84 1.90 -2.82 5.94
N GLN A 85 1.32 -4.02 5.94
CA GLN A 85 -0.02 -4.23 6.49
C GLN A 85 -0.11 -3.89 7.99
N ALA A 86 0.86 -4.35 8.77
CA ALA A 86 0.81 -4.23 10.23
C ALA A 86 0.67 -2.77 10.70
N ARG A 87 1.46 -1.84 10.13
CA ARG A 87 1.45 -0.43 10.55
C ARG A 87 0.17 0.26 10.11
N VAL A 88 -0.28 0.02 8.88
CA VAL A 88 -1.55 0.59 8.37
C VAL A 88 -2.72 0.18 9.26
N LEU A 89 -2.73 -1.07 9.73
CA LEU A 89 -3.79 -1.57 10.62
C LEU A 89 -3.74 -0.99 12.04
N THR A 90 -2.58 -0.49 12.48
CA THR A 90 -2.44 0.21 13.76
C THR A 90 -2.69 1.70 13.69
N THR A 91 -2.59 2.31 12.51
CA THR A 91 -2.99 3.72 12.31
C THR A 91 -4.50 3.85 12.48
N THR A 92 -4.95 4.95 13.08
CA THR A 92 -6.39 5.23 13.23
C THR A 92 -7.04 5.52 11.87
N ASN A 93 -8.37 5.49 11.79
CA ASN A 93 -9.07 5.87 10.56
C ASN A 93 -8.72 7.31 10.14
N GLY A 94 -8.71 8.25 11.10
CA GLY A 94 -8.32 9.64 10.86
C GLY A 94 -6.88 9.75 10.37
N GLY A 95 -5.93 9.03 10.99
CA GLY A 95 -4.53 9.06 10.56
C GLY A 95 -4.32 8.49 9.16
N ARG A 96 -5.09 7.47 8.75
CA ARG A 96 -5.03 6.96 7.37
C ARG A 96 -5.61 7.96 6.36
N ALA A 97 -6.71 8.62 6.71
CA ALA A 97 -7.31 9.66 5.87
C ALA A 97 -6.37 10.88 5.72
N GLU A 98 -5.71 11.28 6.81
CA GLU A 98 -4.73 12.36 6.80
C GLU A 98 -3.50 12.01 5.96
N LEU A 99 -2.93 10.81 6.13
CA LEU A 99 -1.85 10.33 5.27
C LEU A 99 -2.23 10.34 3.78
N LEU A 100 -3.44 9.89 3.45
CA LEU A 100 -3.95 9.94 2.09
C LEU A 100 -4.04 11.39 1.58
N GLY A 101 -4.48 12.32 2.43
CA GLY A 101 -4.47 13.75 2.17
C GLY A 101 -3.07 14.28 1.86
N ILE A 102 -2.07 13.88 2.65
CA ILE A 102 -0.66 14.25 2.45
C ILE A 102 -0.13 13.70 1.11
N ILE A 103 -0.38 12.42 0.80
CA ILE A 103 0.00 11.81 -0.49
C ILE A 103 -0.63 12.58 -1.65
N LYS A 104 -1.93 12.90 -1.55
CA LYS A 104 -2.66 13.66 -2.57
C LYS A 104 -2.09 15.07 -2.75
N ALA A 105 -1.77 15.76 -1.66
CA ALA A 105 -1.22 17.12 -1.69
C ALA A 105 0.21 17.15 -2.27
N ASN A 106 0.96 16.05 -2.17
CA ASN A 106 2.32 15.91 -2.65
C ASN A 106 2.43 15.12 -3.96
N LYS A 107 1.36 15.03 -4.75
CA LYS A 107 1.41 14.42 -6.08
C LYS A 107 2.44 15.14 -6.96
N GLY A 108 3.33 14.37 -7.58
CA GLY A 108 4.44 14.91 -8.38
C GLY A 108 5.62 15.45 -7.55
N ASN A 109 5.57 15.39 -6.22
CA ASN A 109 6.75 15.71 -5.40
C ASN A 109 7.85 14.67 -5.69
N PRO A 110 9.06 15.10 -6.11
CA PRO A 110 10.15 14.19 -6.46
C PRO A 110 10.58 13.28 -5.30
N ASP A 111 10.32 13.67 -4.05
CA ASP A 111 10.62 12.85 -2.87
C ASP A 111 9.81 11.54 -2.82
N ILE A 112 8.65 11.47 -3.49
CA ILE A 112 7.77 10.29 -3.48
C ILE A 112 7.23 9.87 -4.86
N ASP A 113 7.56 10.59 -5.93
CA ASP A 113 7.23 10.23 -7.33
C ASP A 113 8.50 10.11 -8.18
N HIS A 114 9.54 9.47 -7.63
CA HIS A 114 10.78 9.23 -8.33
C HIS A 114 10.57 8.26 -9.52
N PRO A 115 11.19 8.49 -10.70
CA PRO A 115 11.01 7.66 -11.90
C PRO A 115 11.26 6.16 -11.69
N ALA A 116 12.20 5.81 -10.81
CA ALA A 116 12.53 4.43 -10.46
C ALA A 116 11.38 3.64 -9.83
N LEU A 117 10.40 4.31 -9.21
CA LEU A 117 9.29 3.62 -8.55
C LEU A 117 8.32 2.99 -9.54
N ARG A 118 8.16 3.57 -10.74
CA ARG A 118 7.16 3.10 -11.71
C ARG A 118 7.53 1.74 -12.33
N PRO A 119 8.77 1.51 -12.81
CA PRO A 119 9.20 0.20 -13.27
C PRO A 119 9.07 -0.88 -12.18
N LEU A 120 9.47 -0.56 -10.94
CA LEU A 120 9.34 -1.50 -9.82
C LEU A 120 7.86 -1.82 -9.52
N ALA A 121 6.98 -0.83 -9.52
CA ALA A 121 5.56 -1.08 -9.31
C ALA A 121 4.97 -1.99 -10.40
N ILE A 122 5.49 -1.95 -11.63
CA ILE A 122 5.16 -2.87 -12.72
C ILE A 122 5.75 -4.27 -12.46
N GLU A 123 7.03 -4.34 -12.12
CA GLU A 123 7.75 -5.59 -11.80
C GLU A 123 7.04 -6.40 -10.71
N TYR A 124 6.63 -5.74 -9.63
CA TYR A 124 5.90 -6.36 -8.52
C TYR A 124 4.38 -6.44 -8.76
N GLN A 125 3.92 -6.26 -10.01
CA GLN A 125 2.53 -6.46 -10.44
C GLN A 125 1.49 -5.67 -9.65
N ILE A 126 1.85 -4.46 -9.22
CA ILE A 126 0.87 -3.55 -8.63
C ILE A 126 -0.11 -3.14 -9.72
N PRO A 127 -1.43 -3.32 -9.50
CA PRO A 127 -2.45 -2.94 -10.47
C PRO A 127 -2.28 -1.50 -10.91
N GLU A 128 -2.53 -1.21 -12.19
CA GLU A 128 -2.44 0.15 -12.72
C GLU A 128 -3.51 1.07 -12.13
N SER A 129 -4.72 0.53 -11.98
CA SER A 129 -5.87 1.26 -11.50
C SER A 129 -6.81 0.35 -10.75
N VAL A 130 -7.72 0.97 -10.01
CA VAL A 130 -8.83 0.28 -9.36
C VAL A 130 -9.77 -0.41 -10.34
N THR A 131 -9.93 0.12 -11.56
CA THR A 131 -10.80 -0.47 -12.60
C THR A 131 -10.28 -1.83 -13.05
N GLY A 132 -8.96 -1.97 -13.19
CA GLY A 132 -8.32 -3.24 -13.55
C GLY A 132 -8.57 -4.37 -12.53
N LEU A 133 -8.86 -4.04 -11.27
CA LEU A 133 -9.20 -5.03 -10.25
C LEU A 133 -10.59 -5.64 -10.45
N PHE A 134 -11.55 -4.88 -11.00
CA PHE A 134 -12.89 -5.40 -11.25
C PHE A 134 -12.89 -6.38 -12.42
N ILE A 135 -12.14 -6.12 -13.49
CA ILE A 135 -12.07 -6.99 -14.68
C ILE A 135 -11.58 -8.40 -14.30
N LEU A 136 -10.57 -8.50 -13.42
CA LEU A 136 -10.10 -9.79 -12.89
C LEU A 136 -11.16 -10.54 -12.09
N SER A 137 -12.11 -9.83 -11.47
CA SER A 137 -13.18 -10.46 -10.68
C SER A 137 -14.35 -10.97 -11.53
N VAL A 138 -14.53 -10.48 -12.77
CA VAL A 138 -15.64 -10.91 -13.65
C VAL A 138 -15.29 -12.19 -14.41
N HIS A 139 -14.02 -12.41 -14.77
CA HIS A 139 -13.60 -13.59 -15.52
C HIS A 139 -13.64 -14.89 -14.69
N ASP A 140 -13.55 -14.81 -13.35
CA ASP A 140 -13.68 -15.99 -12.47
C ASP A 140 -15.13 -16.47 -12.30
N VAL A 141 -16.12 -15.68 -12.72
CA VAL A 141 -17.55 -16.04 -12.61
C VAL A 141 -18.06 -16.78 -13.85
N ALA A 142 -17.33 -16.74 -14.96
CA ALA A 142 -17.76 -17.31 -16.24
C ALA A 142 -17.32 -18.78 -16.48
N SER A 143 -16.74 -19.45 -15.48
CA SER A 143 -16.28 -20.85 -15.59
C SER A 143 -16.99 -21.81 -14.63
N GLY A 144 -18.15 -21.42 -14.09
CA GLY A 144 -19.00 -22.26 -13.24
C GLY A 144 -20.11 -22.94 -14.02
#